data_AF-A0A6G4UD40-F1
#
_entry.id   AF-A0A6G4UD40-F1
#
_cell.length_a   1.000
_cell.length_b   1.000
_cell.length_c   1.000
_cell.angle_alpha   90.00
_cell.angle_beta   90.00
_cell.angle_gamma   90.00
#
_symmetry.space_group_name_H-M   'P 1'
#
loop_
_entity.id
_entity.type
_entity.pdbx_description
1 polymer ?
#
loop_
_entity_poly.entity_id
_entity_poly.type
_entity_poly.pdbx_seq_one_letter_code
_entity_poly.pdbx_strand_id
1 'polypeptide(L)' 'MATLSELLPVAAIRLDVPAADWREAVSAAGDLMTATGSTTDDYTTEMLENVEQNGPYIVIAPGLA' A
#
# COMPACT_ATOMS: atom_id res chain seq x y z
N MET A 1 -0.35 19.78 14.01
CA MET A 1 -0.92 18.53 13.48
C MET A 1 -0.66 18.57 11.98
N ALA A 2 -0.06 17.53 11.40
CA ALA A 2 0.21 17.52 9.96
C ALA A 2 -1.11 17.47 9.18
N THR A 3 -1.14 18.16 8.05
CA THR A 3 -2.22 18.11 7.06
C THR A 3 -2.07 16.85 6.20
N LEU A 4 -3.16 16.40 5.56
CA LEU A 4 -3.11 15.24 4.67
C LEU A 4 -2.11 15.44 3.52
N SER A 5 -2.06 16.63 2.94
CA SER A 5 -1.13 16.94 1.85
C SER A 5 0.34 16.90 2.25
N GLU A 6 0.65 17.08 3.55
CA GLU A 6 2.01 16.91 4.07
C GLU A 6 2.39 15.43 4.25
N LEU A 7 1.40 14.55 4.47
CA LEU A 7 1.61 13.11 4.65
C LEU A 7 1.54 12.32 3.34
N LEU A 8 0.78 12.81 2.35
CA LEU A 8 0.54 12.14 1.07
C LEU A 8 0.97 13.05 -0.10
N PRO A 9 2.28 13.20 -0.35
CA PRO A 9 2.78 14.00 -1.45
C PRO A 9 2.39 13.38 -2.80
N VAL A 10 2.31 14.18 -3.86
CA VAL A 10 1.97 13.71 -5.23
C VAL A 10 2.88 12.58 -5.70
N ALA A 11 4.15 12.59 -5.29
CA ALA A 11 5.09 11.51 -5.62
C ALA A 11 4.67 10.13 -5.07
N ALA A 12 3.89 10.10 -3.99
CA ALA A 12 3.33 8.90 -3.34
C ALA A 12 1.92 8.56 -3.83
N ILE A 13 1.48 9.12 -4.97
CA ILE A 13 0.18 8.80 -5.58
C ILE A 13 0.41 8.18 -6.96
N ARG A 14 -0.27 7.07 -7.23
CA ARG A 14 -0.40 6.47 -8.56
C ARG A 14 -1.88 6.21 -8.83
N LEU A 15 -2.29 6.43 -10.07
CA LEU A 15 -3.65 6.22 -10.55
C LEU A 15 -3.61 5.18 -11.66
N ASP A 16 -4.75 4.51 -11.88
CA ASP A 16 -4.94 3.56 -12.98
C ASP A 16 -3.87 2.43 -13.02
N VAL A 17 -3.41 2.00 -11.84
CA VAL A 17 -2.45 0.90 -11.73
C VAL A 17 -3.17 -0.43 -11.96
N PRO A 18 -2.79 -1.23 -12.97
CA PRO A 18 -3.35 -2.55 -13.17
C PRO A 18 -2.86 -3.48 -12.07
N ALA A 19 -3.79 -4.23 -11.47
CA ALA A 19 -3.50 -5.31 -10.53
C ALA A 19 -4.48 -6.46 -10.80
N ALA A 20 -3.96 -7.65 -11.08
CA ALA A 20 -4.75 -8.84 -11.36
C ALA A 20 -5.38 -9.43 -10.08
N ASP A 21 -4.72 -9.22 -8.94
CA ASP A 21 -5.20 -9.63 -7.64
C ASP A 21 -4.77 -8.66 -6.53
N TRP A 22 -5.15 -8.97 -5.29
CA TRP A 22 -4.83 -8.14 -4.15
C TRP A 22 -3.33 -8.12 -3.81
N ARG A 23 -2.56 -9.16 -4.17
CA ARG A 23 -1.12 -9.19 -3.92
C ARG A 23 -0.43 -8.19 -4.81
N GLU A 24 -0.76 -8.17 -6.10
CA GLU A 24 -0.24 -7.16 -7.03
C GLU A 24 -0.61 -5.73 -6.60
N ALA A 25 -1.83 -5.52 -6.07
CA ALA A 25 -2.23 -4.22 -5.55
C ALA A 25 -1.40 -3.78 -4.32
N VAL A 26 -1.18 -4.69 -3.36
CA VAL A 26 -0.34 -4.42 -2.18
C VAL A 26 1.12 -4.22 -2.59
N SER A 27 1.65 -5.02 -3.51
CA SER A 27 2.99 -4.85 -4.06
C SER A 27 3.15 -3.49 -4.74
N ALA A 28 2.21 -3.07 -5.57
CA ALA A 28 2.28 -1.76 -6.22
C ALA A 28 2.26 -0.58 -5.23
N ALA A 29 1.47 -0.69 -4.16
CA ALA A 29 1.50 0.29 -3.07
C ALA A 29 2.84 0.27 -2.33
N GLY A 30 3.36 -0.93 -2.03
CA GLY A 30 4.66 -1.16 -1.43
C GLY A 30 5.82 -0.55 -2.22
N ASP A 31 5.89 -0.84 -3.51
CA ASP A 31 6.90 -0.30 -4.43
C ASP A 31 6.91 1.23 -4.43
N LEU A 32 5.72 1.84 -4.38
CA LEU A 32 5.59 3.29 -4.31
C LEU A 32 6.09 3.84 -2.98
N MET A 33 5.77 3.19 -1.86
CA MET A 33 6.25 3.58 -0.53
C MET A 33 7.77 3.45 -0.41
N THR A 34 8.38 2.39 -0.95
CA THR A 34 9.84 2.28 -1.02
C THR A 34 10.42 3.37 -1.92
N ALA A 35 9.85 3.59 -3.11
CA ALA A 35 10.36 4.60 -4.05
C ALA A 35 10.30 6.03 -3.49
N THR A 36 9.35 6.33 -2.60
CA THR A 36 9.28 7.62 -1.89
C THR A 36 10.04 7.65 -0.56
N GLY A 37 10.75 6.57 -0.20
CA GLY A 37 11.56 6.47 1.00
C GLY A 37 10.75 6.37 2.30
N SER A 38 9.49 5.95 2.22
CA SER A 38 8.59 5.81 3.37
C SER A 38 8.79 4.48 4.09
N THR A 39 9.15 3.42 3.36
CA THR A 39 9.34 2.05 3.88
C THR A 39 10.50 1.35 3.17
N THR A 40 10.76 0.09 3.53
CA THR A 40 11.66 -0.84 2.83
C THR A 40 10.85 -1.91 2.10
N ASP A 41 11.50 -2.68 1.22
CA ASP A 41 10.86 -3.79 0.49
C ASP A 41 10.36 -4.91 1.45
N ASP A 42 11.08 -5.11 2.55
CA ASP A 42 10.69 -6.06 3.61
C ASP A 42 9.30 -5.73 4.18
N TYR A 43 8.96 -4.43 4.29
CA TYR A 43 7.66 -4.00 4.81
C TYR A 43 6.49 -4.54 3.97
N THR A 44 6.62 -4.51 2.65
CA THR A 44 5.60 -5.03 1.73
C THR A 44 5.49 -6.54 1.83
N THR A 45 6.63 -7.23 1.99
CA THR A 45 6.65 -8.69 2.22
C THR A 45 5.88 -9.04 3.50
N GLU A 46 6.16 -8.34 4.60
CA GLU A 46 5.45 -8.52 5.86
C GLU A 46 3.95 -8.23 5.74
N MET A 47 3.55 -7.18 5.00
CA MET A 47 2.13 -6.88 4.74
C MET A 47 1.42 -8.04 4.04
N LEU A 48 2.03 -8.59 3.00
CA LEU A 48 1.48 -9.72 2.25
C LEU A 48 1.30 -10.94 3.16
N GLU A 49 2.35 -11.30 3.91
CA GLU A 49 2.31 -12.43 4.86
C GLU A 49 1.22 -12.23 5.93
N ASN A 50 1.06 -10.99 6.43
CA ASN A 50 0.07 -10.68 7.45
C ASN A 50 -1.36 -10.86 6.92
N VAL A 51 -1.63 -10.42 5.69
CA VAL A 51 -2.94 -10.60 5.04
C VAL A 51 -3.22 -12.08 4.76
N GLU A 52 -2.21 -12.87 4.39
CA GLU A 52 -2.37 -14.32 4.22
C GLU A 52 -2.71 -15.03 5.54
N GLN A 53 -2.06 -14.64 6.63
CA GLN A 53 -2.23 -15.27 7.94
C GLN A 53 -3.52 -14.84 8.65
N ASN A 54 -3.85 -13.54 8.60
CA ASN A 54 -4.92 -12.94 9.39
C ASN A 54 -6.17 -12.60 8.55
N GLY A 55 -6.15 -12.88 7.25
CA GLY A 55 -7.16 -12.43 6.31
C GLY A 55 -7.04 -10.92 6.01
N PRO A 56 -7.98 -10.34 5.24
CA PRO A 56 -7.91 -8.96 4.75
C PRO A 56 -8.30 -7.93 5.84
N TYR A 57 -7.61 -7.95 6.99
CA TYR A 57 -7.92 -7.10 8.15
C TYR A 57 -7.72 -5.59 7.87
N ILE A 58 -6.95 -5.25 6.83
CA ILE A 58 -6.70 -3.88 6.38
C ILE A 58 -7.88 -3.30 5.57
N VAL A 59 -8.82 -4.12 5.10
CA VAL A 59 -9.98 -3.64 4.32
C VAL A 59 -10.98 -2.94 5.25
N ILE A 60 -11.08 -1.61 5.10
CA ILE A 60 -11.94 -0.76 5.95
C ILE A 60 -13.38 -0.73 5.42
N ALA A 61 -13.55 -0.78 4.09
CA ALA A 61 -14.85 -0.75 3.42
C ALA A 61 -14.77 -1.42 2.03
N PRO A 62 -15.90 -1.79 1.40
CA PRO A 62 -15.89 -2.30 0.03
C PRO A 62 -15.19 -1.32 -0.93
N GLY A 63 -14.11 -1.78 -1.57
CA GLY A 63 -13.29 -0.98 -2.48
C GLY A 63 -12.23 -0.10 -1.81
N LEU A 64 -12.01 -0.24 -0.49
CA LEU A 64 -11.01 0.53 0.27
C LEU A 64 -10.24 -0.37 1.25
N ALA A 65 -8.92 -0.41 1.07
CA ALA A 65 -7.94 -0.99 1.97
C ALA A 65 -6.88 0.06 2.32
#